data_AF-A0A7S2W7U3-F1
#
_entry.id   AF-A0A7S2W7U3-F1
#
_cell.length_a   1.000
_cell.length_b   1.000
_cell.length_c   1.000
_cell.angle_alpha   90.00
_cell.angle_beta   90.00
_cell.angle_gamma   90.00
#
_symmetry.space_group_name_H-M   'P 1'
#
loop_
_entity.id
_entity.type
_entity.pdbx_description
1 polymer ?
#
loop_
_entity_poly.entity_id
_entity_poly.type
_entity_poly.pdbx_seq_one_letter_code
_entity_poly.pdbx_strand_id
1 'polypeptide(L)'
;LSGHVRKKRGDDNNLSLVEQTSLHYDDEESQYLERVCDSLRQYSIFSRSARMGAQRRIYNLPLEQKCVLPQAVIYGTVENKEREKVLRDAEIRNQFFIDSILMHAGVPNSQQRPLPQRDDRQNQNNTNNTNNNNNTNSSYWASDDDISKVSSILKSVSRDWSDDGASERARCIEPILTAL
;
A
#
# COMPACT_ATOMS: atom_id res chain seq x y z
N LEU A 1 -23.22 9.92 -27.37
CA LEU A 1 -23.68 8.60 -27.86
C LEU A 1 -22.45 7.70 -27.96
N SER A 2 -22.04 7.08 -26.86
CA SER A 2 -20.88 6.17 -26.82
C SER A 2 -21.39 4.79 -26.42
N GLY A 3 -21.29 3.84 -27.35
CA GLY A 3 -21.87 2.51 -27.24
C GLY A 3 -21.10 1.63 -26.26
N HIS A 4 -21.74 1.30 -25.14
CA HIS A 4 -21.33 0.19 -24.29
C HIS A 4 -21.63 -1.13 -25.02
N VAL A 5 -20.61 -1.76 -25.59
CA VAL A 5 -20.68 -3.13 -26.08
C VAL A 5 -20.64 -4.06 -24.86
N ARG A 6 -21.82 -4.52 -24.42
CA ARG A 6 -21.92 -5.64 -23.47
C ARG A 6 -21.38 -6.90 -24.14
N LYS A 7 -20.19 -7.34 -23.76
CA LYS A 7 -19.60 -8.63 -24.15
C LYS A 7 -20.50 -9.74 -23.59
N LYS A 8 -21.21 -10.45 -24.48
CA LYS A 8 -21.99 -11.65 -24.13
C LYS A 8 -21.00 -12.71 -23.65
N ARG A 9 -21.22 -13.26 -22.45
CA ARG A 9 -20.61 -14.52 -22.01
C ARG A 9 -21.16 -15.62 -22.92
N GLY A 10 -20.35 -16.06 -23.87
CA GLY A 10 -20.66 -17.12 -24.81
C GLY A 10 -19.40 -17.90 -25.11
N ASP A 11 -19.38 -19.14 -24.63
CA ASP A 11 -18.53 -20.26 -25.06
C ASP A 11 -17.02 -20.05 -25.05
N ASP A 12 -16.41 -20.03 -23.85
CA ASP A 12 -14.96 -20.13 -23.65
C ASP A 12 -14.38 -21.50 -24.14
N ASN A 13 -15.24 -22.45 -24.50
CA ASN A 13 -14.87 -23.80 -24.98
C ASN A 13 -14.40 -23.87 -26.45
N ASN A 14 -14.43 -22.77 -27.20
CA ASN A 14 -13.98 -22.74 -28.61
C ASN A 14 -12.65 -22.02 -28.83
N LEU A 15 -11.99 -21.57 -27.76
CA LEU A 15 -10.67 -20.94 -27.83
C LEU A 15 -9.57 -22.02 -27.87
N SER A 16 -8.49 -21.73 -28.60
CA SER A 16 -7.29 -22.55 -28.53
C SER A 16 -6.78 -22.61 -27.08
N LEU A 17 -6.20 -23.74 -26.67
CA LEU A 17 -5.59 -23.88 -25.33
C LEU A 17 -4.61 -22.73 -25.04
N VAL A 18 -3.91 -22.25 -26.06
CA VAL A 18 -2.98 -21.10 -25.96
C VAL A 18 -3.72 -19.79 -25.66
N GLU A 19 -4.87 -19.56 -26.29
CA GLU A 19 -5.68 -18.37 -26.07
C GLU A 19 -6.38 -18.41 -24.71
N GLN A 20 -6.84 -19.58 -24.27
CA GLN A 20 -7.37 -19.78 -22.92
C GLN A 20 -6.31 -19.50 -21.85
N THR A 21 -5.08 -19.98 -22.04
CA THR A 21 -3.98 -19.69 -21.11
C THR A 21 -3.62 -18.21 -21.12
N SER A 22 -3.55 -17.56 -22.28
CA SER A 22 -3.22 -16.14 -22.39
C SER A 22 -4.24 -15.27 -21.67
N LEU A 23 -5.54 -15.52 -21.90
CA LEU A 23 -6.62 -14.78 -21.24
C LEU A 23 -6.62 -14.98 -19.73
N HIS A 24 -6.28 -16.19 -19.25
CA HIS A 24 -6.17 -16.45 -17.82
C HIS A 24 -5.00 -15.69 -17.18
N TYR A 25 -3.84 -15.62 -17.84
CA TYR A 25 -2.70 -14.84 -17.36
C TYR A 25 -2.99 -13.33 -17.34
N ASP A 26 -3.67 -12.81 -18.37
CA ASP A 26 -4.08 -11.40 -18.42
C ASP A 26 -5.03 -11.03 -17.27
N ASP A 27 -5.92 -11.96 -16.89
CA ASP A 27 -6.84 -11.80 -15.76
C ASP A 27 -6.10 -11.84 -14.40
N GLU A 28 -5.14 -12.75 -14.22
CA GLU A 28 -4.32 -12.83 -13.00
C GLU A 28 -3.42 -11.60 -12.82
N GLU A 29 -2.77 -11.16 -13.89
CA GLU A 29 -1.94 -9.96 -13.88
C GLU A 29 -2.78 -8.71 -13.56
N SER A 30 -3.95 -8.57 -14.18
CA SER A 30 -4.87 -7.46 -13.90
C SER A 30 -5.31 -7.44 -12.44
N GLN A 31 -5.61 -8.62 -11.86
CA GLN A 31 -5.93 -8.73 -10.44
C GLN A 31 -4.73 -8.39 -9.55
N TYR A 32 -3.53 -8.81 -9.91
CA TYR A 32 -2.32 -8.49 -9.17
C TYR A 32 -2.02 -6.98 -9.20
N LEU A 33 -2.12 -6.35 -10.37
CA LEU A 33 -1.96 -4.91 -10.53
C LEU A 33 -2.95 -4.13 -9.65
N GLU A 34 -4.19 -4.59 -9.58
CA GLU A 34 -5.20 -3.97 -8.72
C GLU A 34 -4.84 -4.10 -7.23
N ARG A 35 -4.30 -5.25 -6.78
CA ARG A 35 -3.80 -5.42 -5.41
C ARG A 35 -2.64 -4.47 -5.10
N VAL A 36 -1.72 -4.28 -6.05
CA VAL A 36 -0.63 -3.30 -5.92
C VAL A 36 -1.21 -1.89 -5.78
N CYS A 37 -2.15 -1.50 -6.64
CA CYS A 37 -2.83 -0.21 -6.53
C CYS A 37 -3.54 -0.03 -5.18
N ASP A 38 -4.21 -1.07 -4.68
CA ASP A 38 -4.86 -1.04 -3.37
C ASP A 38 -3.86 -0.89 -2.22
N SER A 39 -2.69 -1.54 -2.29
CA SER A 39 -1.64 -1.35 -1.29
C SER A 39 -1.09 0.08 -1.27
N LEU A 40 -0.94 0.70 -2.44
CA LEU A 40 -0.51 2.09 -2.60
C LEU A 40 -1.53 3.05 -1.95
N ARG A 41 -2.83 2.83 -2.16
CA ARG A 41 -3.91 3.63 -1.55
C ARG A 41 -3.96 3.51 -0.03
N GLN A 42 -3.51 2.37 0.52
CA GLN A 42 -3.60 2.05 1.94
C GLN A 42 -2.37 2.49 2.76
N TYR A 43 -1.30 2.99 2.13
CA TYR A 43 -0.05 3.33 2.80
C TYR A 43 -0.21 4.15 4.09
N SER A 44 -0.95 5.26 4.02
CA SER A 44 -1.15 6.15 5.18
C SER A 44 -1.86 5.46 6.35
N ILE A 45 -2.83 4.58 6.07
CA ILE A 45 -3.54 3.82 7.11
C ILE A 45 -2.56 2.91 7.86
N PHE A 46 -1.74 2.16 7.13
CA PHE A 46 -0.78 1.25 7.76
C PHE A 46 0.32 2.00 8.50
N SER A 47 0.86 3.06 7.89
CA SER A 47 1.87 3.92 8.53
C SER A 47 1.34 4.51 9.85
N ARG A 48 0.10 5.01 9.85
CA ARG A 48 -0.57 5.49 11.05
C ARG A 48 -0.81 4.39 12.07
N SER A 49 -1.32 3.23 11.64
CA SER A 49 -1.59 2.09 12.53
C SER A 49 -0.31 1.61 13.22
N ALA A 50 0.79 1.48 12.48
CA ALA A 50 2.10 1.11 13.01
C ALA A 50 2.60 2.12 14.06
N ARG A 51 2.45 3.42 13.78
CA ARG A 51 2.81 4.50 14.72
C ARG A 51 1.97 4.48 15.99
N MET A 52 0.65 4.36 15.87
CA MET A 52 -0.26 4.24 17.02
C MET A 52 0.05 2.99 17.84
N GLY A 53 0.37 1.86 17.18
CA GLY A 53 0.80 0.63 17.84
C GLY A 53 2.08 0.83 18.64
N ALA A 54 3.08 1.52 18.08
CA ALA A 54 4.32 1.85 18.78
C ALA A 54 4.09 2.74 20.00
N GLN A 55 3.27 3.80 19.84
CA GLN A 55 2.89 4.68 20.96
C GLN A 55 2.18 3.92 22.07
N ARG A 56 1.25 3.01 21.73
CA ARG A 56 0.55 2.20 22.72
C ARG A 56 1.50 1.31 23.51
N ARG A 57 2.50 0.72 22.85
CA ARG A 57 3.54 -0.07 23.55
C ARG A 57 4.33 0.79 24.54
N ILE A 58 4.75 1.99 24.13
CA ILE A 58 5.46 2.93 25.00
C ILE A 58 4.58 3.37 26.17
N TYR A 59 3.31 3.68 25.90
CA TYR A 59 2.35 4.07 26.92
C TYR A 59 2.13 2.97 27.98
N ASN A 60 2.18 1.71 27.56
CA ASN A 60 2.00 0.57 28.46
C ASN A 60 3.27 0.18 29.26
N LEU A 61 4.41 0.85 29.06
CA LEU A 61 5.62 0.56 29.81
C LEU A 61 5.48 0.95 31.31
N PRO A 62 6.08 0.19 32.23
CA PRO A 62 6.27 0.59 33.62
C PRO A 62 6.95 1.96 33.74
N LEU A 63 6.67 2.69 34.82
CA LEU A 63 7.16 4.06 35.01
C LEU A 63 8.69 4.11 35.11
N GLU A 64 9.29 3.09 35.71
CA GLU A 64 10.73 2.91 35.86
C GLU A 64 11.43 2.75 34.51
N GLN A 65 10.73 2.21 33.50
CA GLN A 65 11.28 2.07 32.14
C GLN A 65 11.04 3.32 31.30
N LYS A 66 10.01 4.11 31.61
CA LYS A 66 9.74 5.37 30.90
C LYS A 66 10.76 6.45 31.22
N CYS A 67 11.33 6.47 32.42
CA CYS A 67 12.28 7.52 32.82
C CYS A 67 13.62 7.47 32.07
N VAL A 68 13.98 6.32 31.48
CA VAL A 68 15.20 6.17 30.66
C VAL A 68 14.96 6.46 29.17
N LEU A 69 13.71 6.68 28.75
CA LEU A 69 13.40 6.95 27.35
C LEU A 69 13.73 8.41 26.98
N PRO A 70 14.16 8.68 25.74
CA PRO A 70 14.29 10.04 25.24
C PRO A 70 12.96 10.80 25.30
N GLN A 71 13.01 12.10 25.59
CA GLN A 71 11.81 12.93 25.73
C GLN A 71 10.96 12.93 24.45
N ALA A 72 11.57 12.92 23.27
CA ALA A 72 10.90 12.76 21.98
C ALA A 72 10.02 11.49 21.84
N VAL A 73 10.26 10.45 22.63
CA VAL A 73 9.51 9.18 22.59
C VAL A 73 8.37 9.16 23.61
N ILE A 74 8.48 9.93 24.69
CA ILE A 74 7.50 9.97 25.78
C ILE A 74 6.29 10.79 25.35
N TYR A 75 5.10 10.21 25.45
CA TYR A 75 3.87 10.88 25.04
C TYR A 75 3.59 12.16 25.84
N GLY A 76 3.23 13.23 25.12
CA GLY A 76 2.79 14.49 25.72
C GLY A 76 3.88 15.54 25.95
N THR A 77 5.16 15.17 25.81
CA THR A 77 6.29 16.12 25.83
C THR A 77 6.26 17.03 24.60
N VAL A 78 6.98 18.17 24.67
CA VAL A 78 7.08 19.10 23.53
C VAL A 78 7.80 18.43 22.35
N GLU A 79 8.94 17.79 22.60
CA GLU A 79 9.70 17.06 21.57
C GLU A 79 8.86 15.96 20.91
N ASN A 80 8.04 15.24 21.69
CA ASN A 80 7.16 14.22 21.12
C ASN A 80 6.11 14.82 20.20
N LYS A 81 5.49 15.94 20.59
CA LYS A 81 4.50 16.64 19.74
C LYS A 81 5.13 17.14 18.43
N GLU A 82 6.33 17.68 18.49
CA GLU A 82 7.07 18.12 17.29
C GLU A 82 7.40 16.94 16.38
N ARG A 83 7.96 15.86 16.95
CA ARG A 83 8.23 14.62 16.21
C ARG A 83 6.97 14.05 15.57
N GLU A 84 5.86 13.99 16.30
CA GLU A 84 4.58 13.49 15.81
C GLU A 84 4.03 14.35 14.67
N LYS A 85 4.20 15.67 14.75
CA LYS A 85 3.87 16.57 13.65
C LYS A 85 4.69 16.24 12.41
N VAL A 86 6.01 16.11 12.54
CA VAL A 86 6.90 15.77 11.40
C VAL A 86 6.51 14.43 10.78
N LEU A 87 6.23 13.41 11.60
CA LEU A 87 5.82 12.08 11.11
C LEU A 87 4.48 12.12 10.40
N ARG A 88 3.51 12.88 10.92
CA ARG A 88 2.19 13.06 10.29
C ARG A 88 2.31 13.81 8.97
N ASP A 89 3.10 14.88 8.92
CA ASP A 89 3.33 15.65 7.70
C ASP A 89 4.06 14.82 6.65
N ALA A 90 4.97 13.93 7.05
CA ALA A 90 5.61 12.95 6.16
C ALA A 90 4.61 11.91 5.64
N GLU A 91 3.76 11.35 6.50
CA GLU A 91 2.69 10.41 6.12
C GLU A 91 1.78 11.01 5.04
N ILE A 92 1.32 12.25 5.23
CA ILE A 92 0.45 12.96 4.28
C ILE A 92 1.16 13.20 2.96
N ARG A 93 2.40 13.71 2.99
CA ARG A 93 3.19 13.97 1.77
C ARG A 93 3.45 12.70 0.97
N ASN A 94 3.79 11.61 1.65
CA ASN A 94 4.01 10.32 1.01
C ASN A 94 2.73 9.78 0.36
N GLN A 95 1.59 9.85 1.06
CA GLN A 95 0.31 9.44 0.46
C GLN A 95 -0.07 10.32 -0.74
N PHE A 96 0.12 11.64 -0.64
CA PHE A 96 -0.14 12.57 -1.74
C PHE A 96 0.72 12.28 -2.97
N PHE A 97 2.01 12.00 -2.76
CA PHE A 97 2.92 11.59 -3.83
C PHE A 97 2.44 10.29 -4.50
N ILE A 98 2.07 9.28 -3.72
CA ILE A 98 1.52 8.03 -4.24
C ILE A 98 0.22 8.26 -5.02
N ASP A 99 -0.70 9.07 -4.50
CA ASP A 99 -1.95 9.41 -5.16
C ASP A 99 -1.73 10.14 -6.51
N SER A 100 -0.66 10.94 -6.59
CA SER A 100 -0.25 11.59 -7.84
C SER A 100 0.22 10.57 -8.87
N ILE A 101 1.01 9.58 -8.45
CA ILE A 101 1.43 8.46 -9.33
C ILE A 101 0.20 7.71 -9.85
N LEU A 102 -0.73 7.35 -8.95
CA LEU A 102 -1.96 6.63 -9.32
C LEU A 102 -2.79 7.42 -10.34
N MET A 103 -2.95 8.73 -10.11
CA MET A 103 -3.67 9.61 -11.03
C MET A 103 -3.02 9.66 -12.41
N HIS A 104 -1.69 9.78 -12.48
CA HIS A 104 -0.95 9.78 -13.74
C HIS A 104 -0.99 8.43 -14.47
N ALA A 105 -1.12 7.33 -13.74
CA ALA A 105 -1.32 6.00 -14.29
C ALA A 105 -2.78 5.73 -14.74
N GLY A 106 -3.69 6.70 -14.58
CA GLY A 106 -5.09 6.56 -14.96
C GLY A 106 -5.91 5.67 -14.03
N VAL A 107 -5.40 5.35 -12.83
CA VAL A 107 -6.09 4.54 -11.82
C VAL A 107 -6.64 5.43 -10.69
N PRO A 108 -7.75 5.04 -10.04
CA PRO A 108 -8.31 5.81 -8.94
C PRO A 108 -7.31 6.00 -7.80
N ASN A 109 -7.28 7.19 -7.18
CA ASN A 109 -6.44 7.46 -6.01
C ASN A 109 -7.15 7.08 -4.68
N SER A 110 -6.46 7.29 -3.54
CA SER A 110 -6.99 6.95 -2.22
C SER A 110 -8.26 7.71 -1.81
N GLN A 111 -8.53 8.87 -2.42
CA GLN A 111 -9.71 9.70 -2.14
C GLN A 111 -10.91 9.31 -3.00
N GLN A 112 -10.66 8.81 -4.20
CA GLN A 112 -11.68 8.45 -5.18
C GLN A 112 -12.24 7.04 -4.96
N ARG A 113 -11.43 6.14 -4.38
CA ARG A 113 -11.87 4.79 -4.04
C ARG A 113 -12.01 4.66 -2.52
N PRO A 114 -13.24 4.55 -1.99
CA PRO A 114 -13.45 4.21 -0.60
C PRO A 114 -12.72 2.90 -0.28
N LEU A 115 -11.89 2.92 0.75
CA LEU A 115 -11.11 1.76 1.16
C LEU A 115 -12.03 0.66 1.72
N PRO A 116 -11.62 -0.62 1.62
CA PRO A 116 -12.37 -1.71 2.24
C PRO A 116 -12.57 -1.40 3.72
N GLN A 117 -13.80 -1.48 4.22
CA GLN A 117 -14.00 -1.53 5.66
C GLN A 117 -13.37 -2.83 6.15
N ARG A 118 -12.49 -2.72 7.15
CA ARG A 118 -11.91 -3.88 7.81
C ARG A 118 -13.03 -4.57 8.58
N ASP A 119 -13.63 -5.59 7.97
CA ASP A 119 -14.57 -6.46 8.66
C ASP A 119 -13.78 -7.29 9.67
N ASP A 120 -13.69 -6.82 10.92
CA ASP A 120 -13.05 -7.51 12.04
C ASP A 120 -13.80 -8.81 12.47
N ARG A 121 -14.57 -9.44 11.57
CA ARG A 121 -15.34 -10.67 11.80
C ARG A 121 -14.61 -11.94 11.37
N GLN A 122 -13.31 -12.03 11.60
CA GLN A 122 -12.61 -13.34 11.61
C GLN A 122 -12.62 -13.93 13.01
N ASN A 123 -13.81 -14.21 13.55
CA ASN A 123 -13.98 -15.22 14.59
C ASN A 123 -15.45 -15.65 14.73
N GLN A 124 -15.88 -16.67 13.98
CA GLN A 124 -16.74 -17.73 14.50
C GLN A 124 -16.87 -18.88 13.49
N ASN A 125 -16.69 -20.08 14.03
CA ASN A 125 -16.73 -21.37 13.38
C ASN A 125 -18.05 -21.65 12.63
N ASN A 126 -17.92 -22.37 11.50
CA ASN A 126 -18.76 -23.50 11.13
C ASN A 126 -20.27 -23.26 10.90
N THR A 127 -20.66 -22.93 9.67
CA THR A 127 -21.99 -23.31 9.16
C THR A 127 -21.95 -23.61 7.65
N ASN A 128 -22.49 -24.77 7.31
CA ASN A 128 -22.66 -25.31 5.99
C ASN A 128 -23.34 -24.35 5.00
N ASN A 129 -22.86 -24.41 3.75
CA ASN A 129 -23.67 -24.45 2.53
C ASN A 129 -24.66 -23.29 2.30
N THR A 130 -24.24 -22.25 1.57
CA THR A 130 -25.14 -21.57 0.63
C THR A 130 -24.32 -20.99 -0.52
N ASN A 131 -24.51 -21.56 -1.71
CA ASN A 131 -24.15 -20.96 -2.99
C ASN A 131 -24.69 -19.53 -3.05
N ASN A 132 -23.81 -18.53 -2.96
CA ASN A 132 -24.13 -17.16 -3.35
C ASN A 132 -23.06 -16.68 -4.32
N ASN A 133 -23.41 -16.76 -5.60
CA ASN A 133 -22.80 -16.03 -6.72
C ASN A 133 -22.97 -14.52 -6.53
N ASN A 134 -22.25 -13.95 -5.56
CA ASN A 134 -22.11 -12.51 -5.44
C ASN A 134 -20.73 -12.13 -5.96
N ASN A 135 -20.75 -11.59 -7.18
CA ASN A 135 -19.68 -10.87 -7.85
C ASN A 135 -19.40 -9.56 -7.10
N THR A 136 -19.05 -9.65 -5.82
CA THR A 136 -18.62 -8.52 -5.02
C THR A 136 -17.16 -8.32 -5.33
N ASN A 137 -16.84 -7.18 -5.95
CA ASN A 137 -15.51 -6.59 -5.94
C ASN A 137 -15.02 -6.55 -4.49
N SER A 138 -14.42 -7.63 -3.98
CA SER A 138 -13.90 -7.69 -2.63
C SER A 138 -12.71 -6.75 -2.63
N SER A 139 -12.92 -5.56 -2.10
CA SER A 139 -11.87 -4.57 -2.00
C SER A 139 -10.74 -5.17 -1.17
N TYR A 140 -9.55 -5.24 -1.76
CA TYR A 140 -8.43 -5.97 -1.20
C TYR A 140 -7.81 -5.18 -0.04
N TRP A 141 -7.63 -5.82 1.11
CA TRP A 141 -6.87 -5.26 2.23
C TRP A 141 -5.41 -5.69 2.14
N ALA A 142 -4.50 -4.73 2.08
CA ALA A 142 -3.08 -5.02 1.87
C ALA A 142 -2.47 -5.83 3.03
N SER A 143 -1.49 -6.68 2.74
CA SER A 143 -0.69 -7.30 3.81
C SER A 143 0.44 -6.38 4.27
N ASP A 144 1.04 -6.69 5.42
CA ASP A 144 2.22 -5.95 5.92
C ASP A 144 3.41 -6.06 4.94
N ASP A 145 3.53 -7.19 4.23
CA ASP A 145 4.54 -7.41 3.20
C ASP A 145 4.33 -6.47 1.99
N ASP A 146 3.08 -6.25 1.57
CA ASP A 146 2.78 -5.33 0.47
C ASP A 146 3.09 -3.89 0.84
N ILE A 147 2.75 -3.49 2.06
CA ILE A 147 3.07 -2.15 2.56
C ILE A 147 4.57 -1.96 2.75
N SER A 148 5.30 -3.03 3.10
CA SER A 148 6.76 -3.02 3.15
C SER A 148 7.38 -2.79 1.76
N LYS A 149 6.77 -3.35 0.69
CA LYS A 149 7.15 -3.04 -0.69
C LYS A 149 6.84 -1.59 -1.05
N VAL A 150 5.66 -1.06 -0.69
CA VAL A 150 5.33 0.36 -0.91
C VAL A 150 6.36 1.27 -0.21
N SER A 151 6.75 0.95 1.02
CA SER A 151 7.78 1.69 1.74
C SER A 151 9.16 1.60 1.05
N SER A 152 9.46 0.48 0.40
CA SER A 152 10.69 0.30 -0.38
C SER A 152 10.67 1.10 -1.68
N ILE A 153 9.52 1.26 -2.32
CA ILE A 153 9.33 2.16 -3.46
C ILE A 153 9.65 3.60 -3.04
N LEU A 154 9.10 4.09 -1.92
CA LEU A 154 9.38 5.44 -1.42
C LEU A 154 10.87 5.67 -1.14
N LYS A 155 11.56 4.67 -0.57
CA LYS A 155 13.02 4.73 -0.37
C LYS A 155 13.79 4.77 -1.70
N SER A 156 13.37 3.96 -2.67
CA SER A 156 14.00 3.92 -4.00
C SER A 156 13.82 5.25 -4.74
N VAL A 157 12.63 5.85 -4.66
CA VAL A 157 12.38 7.19 -5.21
C VAL A 157 13.30 8.22 -4.55
N SER A 158 13.42 8.20 -3.22
CA SER A 158 14.34 9.10 -2.53
C SER A 158 15.79 8.90 -2.99
N ARG A 159 16.26 7.65 -3.04
CA ARG A 159 17.62 7.33 -3.52
C ARG A 159 17.86 7.85 -4.93
N ASP A 160 16.91 7.65 -5.84
CA ASP A 160 17.12 7.90 -7.26
C ASP A 160 16.88 9.37 -7.65
N TRP A 161 16.03 10.09 -6.91
CA TRP A 161 15.54 11.41 -7.30
C TRP A 161 15.68 12.52 -6.26
N SER A 162 16.20 12.22 -5.06
CA SER A 162 16.51 13.26 -4.06
C SER A 162 17.98 13.67 -4.08
N ASP A 163 18.27 14.84 -3.51
CA ASP A 163 19.63 15.30 -3.25
C ASP A 163 20.34 14.41 -2.22
N ASP A 164 19.62 13.91 -1.21
CA ASP A 164 20.16 13.00 -0.18
C ASP A 164 20.69 11.69 -0.82
N GLY A 165 20.06 11.23 -1.89
CA GLY A 165 20.47 10.05 -2.65
C GLY A 165 21.68 10.26 -3.58
N ALA A 166 22.15 11.50 -3.77
CA ALA A 166 23.19 11.80 -4.76
C ALA A 166 24.51 11.07 -4.48
N SER A 167 24.90 10.97 -3.21
CA SER A 167 26.13 10.26 -2.81
C SER A 167 26.09 8.76 -3.12
N GLU A 168 24.93 8.12 -2.96
CA GLU A 168 24.73 6.72 -3.29
C GLU A 168 24.73 6.51 -4.82
N ARG A 169 24.04 7.40 -5.55
CA ARG A 169 24.07 7.38 -7.03
C ARG A 169 25.47 7.56 -7.58
N ALA A 170 26.25 8.48 -7.02
CA ALA A 170 27.65 8.68 -7.43
C ALA A 170 28.43 7.36 -7.30
N ARG A 171 28.35 6.70 -6.13
CA ARG A 171 29.07 5.45 -5.89
C ARG A 171 28.61 4.28 -6.78
N CYS A 172 27.32 4.19 -7.08
CA CYS A 172 26.75 3.03 -7.78
C CYS A 172 26.68 3.22 -9.30
N ILE A 173 26.37 4.43 -9.77
CA ILE A 173 26.08 4.75 -11.17
C ILE A 173 27.32 5.27 -11.89
N GLU A 174 28.18 6.09 -11.25
CA GLU A 174 29.39 6.62 -11.91
C GLU A 174 30.34 5.53 -12.44
N PRO A 175 30.58 4.41 -11.73
CA PRO A 175 31.42 3.34 -12.27
C PRO A 175 30.83 2.73 -13.55
N ILE A 176 29.51 2.62 -13.63
CA ILE A 176 28.80 2.11 -14.81
C ILE A 176 28.94 3.11 -15.96
N LEU A 177 28.71 4.40 -15.70
CA LEU A 177 28.85 5.45 -16.71
C LEU A 177 30.28 5.60 -17.23
N THR A 178 31.28 5.39 -16.38
CA THR A 178 32.70 5.44 -16.77
C THR A 178 33.10 4.24 -17.62
N ALA A 179 32.38 3.12 -17.50
CA ALA A 179 32.62 1.90 -18.26
C ALA A 179 31.88 1.84 -19.61
N LEU A 180 30.96 2.79 -19.87
CA LEU A 180 30.24 2.93 -21.14
C LEU A 180 31.03 3.78 -22.15
#